data_AF-A0A2N1RUI7-F1
#
_entry.id   AF-A0A2N1RUI7-F1
#
_cell.length_a   1.000
_cell.length_b   1.000
_cell.length_c   1.000
_cell.angle_alpha   90.00
_cell.angle_beta   90.00
_cell.angle_gamma   90.00
#
_symmetry.space_group_name_H-M   'P 1'
#
loop_
_entity.id
_entity.type
_entity.pdbx_description
1 polymer ?
#
loop_
_entity_poly.entity_id
_entity_poly.type
_entity_poly.pdbx_seq_one_letter_code
_entity_poly.pdbx_strand_id
1 'polypeptide(L)' 'KRDGFKALFEKLDIVEAERFIALIKREDFDYTKWRKDLWEDMTVDELSSKAMEYQKTEKGV' A
#
# COMPACT_ATOMS: atom_id res chain seq x y z
N LYS A 1 7.09 -8.90 10.20
CA LYS A 1 8.30 -8.74 9.35
C LYS A 1 8.27 -9.64 8.12
N ARG A 2 7.83 -10.90 8.22
CA ARG A 2 7.75 -11.82 7.06
C ARG A 2 6.54 -11.54 6.17
N ASP A 3 5.48 -10.95 6.72
CA ASP A 3 4.20 -10.76 6.02
C ASP A 3 4.29 -9.77 4.86
N GLY A 4 5.08 -8.69 5.01
CA GLY A 4 5.31 -7.73 3.93
C GLY A 4 6.07 -8.33 2.75
N PHE A 5 7.07 -9.17 3.01
CA PHE A 5 7.77 -9.91 1.96
C PHE A 5 6.86 -10.95 1.33
N LYS A 6 6.07 -11.66 2.15
CA LYS A 6 5.11 -12.65 1.64
C LYS A 6 4.10 -12.01 0.69
N ALA A 7 3.52 -10.87 1.07
CA ALA A 7 2.60 -10.11 0.21
C ALA A 7 3.28 -9.63 -1.09
N LEU A 8 4.55 -9.22 -1.03
CA LEU A 8 5.32 -8.83 -2.20
C LEU A 8 5.51 -10.00 -3.16
N PHE A 9 5.97 -11.15 -2.66
CA PHE A 9 6.23 -12.36 -3.45
C PHE A 9 4.95 -13.11 -3.86
N GLU A 10 3.80 -12.84 -3.24
CA GLU A 10 2.48 -13.30 -3.70
C GLU A 10 2.01 -12.56 -4.97
N LYS A 11 2.57 -11.37 -5.24
CA LYS A 11 2.17 -10.50 -6.36
C LYS A 11 3.24 -10.33 -7.42
N LEU A 12 4.51 -10.44 -7.05
CA LEU A 12 5.67 -10.29 -7.92
C LEU A 12 6.47 -11.59 -7.93
N ASP A 13 7.01 -11.96 -9.09
CA ASP A 13 8.02 -13.01 -9.12
C ASP A 13 9.32 -12.58 -8.41
N ILE A 14 10.27 -13.50 -8.29
CA ILE A 14 11.52 -13.24 -7.57
C ILE A 14 12.36 -12.12 -8.21
N VAL A 15 12.39 -12.04 -9.54
CA VAL A 15 13.17 -11.04 -10.30
C VAL A 15 12.50 -9.68 -10.20
N GLU A 16 11.17 -9.63 -10.30
CA GLU A 16 10.37 -8.42 -10.14
C GLU A 16 10.46 -7.86 -8.74
N ALA A 17 10.39 -8.71 -7.71
CA ALA A 17 10.53 -8.31 -6.32
C ALA A 17 11.93 -7.77 -6.01
N GLU A 18 12.99 -8.40 -6.53
CA GLU A 18 14.36 -7.89 -6.40
C GLU A 18 14.52 -6.52 -7.07
N ARG A 19 14.02 -6.36 -8.30
CA ARG A 19 14.04 -5.08 -9.01
C ARG A 19 13.25 -4.00 -8.26
N PHE A 20 12.08 -4.32 -7.71
CA PHE A 20 11.28 -3.40 -6.90
C PHE A 20 12.06 -2.93 -5.67
N ILE A 21 12.63 -3.85 -4.90
CA ILE A 21 13.42 -3.51 -3.71
C ILE A 21 14.65 -2.67 -4.08
N ALA A 22 15.32 -3.01 -5.19
CA ALA A 22 16.46 -2.26 -5.68
C ALA A 22 16.07 -0.82 -6.08
N LEU A 23 14.93 -0.62 -6.76
CA LEU A 23 14.44 0.70 -7.14
C LEU A 23 14.06 1.55 -5.93
N ILE A 24 13.30 0.98 -4.99
CA ILE A 24 12.92 1.66 -3.74
C ILE A 24 14.14 2.07 -2.92
N LYS A 25 15.23 1.30 -2.96
CA LYS A 25 16.47 1.60 -2.24
C LYS A 25 17.43 2.53 -2.97
N ARG A 26 17.41 2.54 -4.31
CA ARG A 26 18.36 3.30 -5.13
C ARG A 26 17.94 4.75 -5.28
N GLU A 27 16.64 5.01 -5.28
CA GLU A 27 16.09 6.35 -5.29
C GLU A 27 15.87 6.81 -3.84
N ASP A 28 16.03 8.10 -3.56
CA ASP A 28 15.57 8.72 -2.30
C ASP A 28 14.03 8.69 -2.29
N PHE A 29 13.46 7.47 -2.24
CA PHE A 29 12.05 7.23 -2.36
C PHE A 29 11.33 7.88 -1.18
N ASP A 30 10.77 9.06 -1.42
CA ASP A 30 10.03 9.80 -0.41
C ASP A 30 8.62 9.21 -0.30
N TYR A 31 8.46 8.30 0.65
CA TYR A 31 7.17 7.75 1.03
C TYR A 31 6.14 8.83 1.38
N THR A 32 6.57 9.95 1.96
CA THR A 32 5.69 11.07 2.31
C THR A 32 5.13 11.71 1.06
N LYS A 33 5.94 11.85 0.01
CA LYS A 33 5.51 12.36 -1.29
C LYS A 33 4.57 11.37 -1.97
N TRP A 34 4.98 10.10 -2.10
CA TRP A 34 4.16 9.06 -2.73
C TRP A 34 2.77 8.91 -2.09
N ARG A 35 2.69 9.04 -0.76
CA ARG A 35 1.43 8.91 -0.02
C ARG A 35 0.43 10.05 -0.29
N LYS A 36 0.89 11.25 -0.66
CA LYS A 36 -0.02 12.39 -0.93
C LYS A 36 -0.99 12.05 -2.06
N ASP A 37 -0.50 11.26 -3.00
CA ASP A 37 -1.17 11.02 -4.25
C ASP A 37 -2.03 9.73 -4.19
N LEU A 38 -2.10 9.08 -3.02
CA LEU A 38 -2.73 7.76 -2.85
C LEU A 38 -4.26 7.79 -3.01
N TRP A 39 -4.89 8.94 -2.74
CA TRP A 39 -6.35 9.11 -2.74
C TRP A 39 -6.79 10.38 -3.48
N GLU A 40 -6.04 10.82 -4.49
CA GLU A 40 -6.32 12.06 -5.22
C GLU A 40 -7.71 12.06 -5.88
N ASP A 41 -8.16 10.89 -6.31
CA ASP A 41 -9.46 10.69 -6.95
C ASP A 41 -10.63 10.59 -5.96
N MET A 42 -10.38 10.80 -4.66
CA MET A 42 -11.39 10.68 -3.60
C MET A 42 -11.49 11.93 -2.74
N THR A 43 -12.72 12.34 -2.46
CA THR A 43 -13.00 13.35 -1.44
C THR A 43 -12.77 12.80 -0.03
N VAL A 44 -12.56 13.70 0.93
CA VAL A 44 -12.39 13.34 2.35
C VAL A 44 -13.60 12.59 2.90
N ASP A 45 -14.82 12.97 2.48
CA ASP A 45 -16.06 12.34 2.93
C ASP A 45 -16.21 10.91 2.40
N GLU A 46 -15.85 10.68 1.14
CA GLU A 46 -15.84 9.33 0.54
C GLU A 46 -14.79 8.44 1.21
N LEU A 47 -13.59 8.98 1.48
CA LEU A 47 -12.54 8.26 2.18
C LEU A 47 -12.97 7.89 3.61
N SER A 48 -13.57 8.84 4.33
CA SER A 48 -14.12 8.62 5.67
C SER A 48 -15.20 7.54 5.68
N SER A 49 -16.11 7.59 4.70
CA SER A 49 -17.19 6.61 4.54
C SER A 49 -16.65 5.20 4.29
N LYS A 50 -15.69 5.03 3.38
CA LYS A 50 -15.03 3.74 3.12
C LYS A 50 -14.28 3.22 4.34
N ALA A 51 -13.61 4.10 5.10
CA ALA A 51 -12.92 3.70 6.31
C ALA A 51 -13.88 3.18 7.38
N MET A 52 -15.05 3.82 7.55
CA MET A 52 -16.10 3.36 8.46
C MET A 52 -16.71 2.02 8.01
N GLU A 53 -16.89 1.83 6.71
CA GLU A 53 -17.38 0.56 6.15
C GLU A 53 -16.39 -0.58 6.43
N TYR A 54 -15.11 -0.40 6.11
CA TYR A 54 -14.05 -1.37 6.40
C TYR A 54 -13.99 -1.73 7.89
N GLN A 55 -14.13 -0.75 8.78
CA GLN A 55 -14.15 -1.00 10.22
C GLN A 55 -15.35 -1.89 10.62
N LYS A 56 -16.52 -1.68 10.02
CA LYS A 56 -17.72 -2.48 10.33
C LYS A 56 -17.59 -3.91 9.84
N THR A 57 -16.99 -4.12 8.67
CA THR A 57 -16.77 -5.46 8.11
C THR A 57 -15.73 -6.25 8.91
N GLU A 58 -14.66 -5.60 9.38
CA GLU A 58 -13.61 -6.26 10.18
C GLU A 58 -14.03 -6.52 11.63
N LYS A 59 -14.94 -5.71 12.19
CA LYS A 59 -15.53 -5.94 13.51
C LYS A 59 -16.75 -6.88 13.49
N GLY A 60 -17.13 -7.37 12.32
CA GLY A 60 -18.20 -8.35 12.10
C GLY A 60 -17.73 -9.81 12.11
N VAL A 61 -16.50 -10.07 12.59
CA VAL A 61 -15.91 -11.40 12.84
C VAL A 61 -15.65 -11.57 14.34
#